data_AF-A0A3M2J0M7-F1
#
_entry.id   AF-A0A3M2J0M7-F1
#
_cell.length_a   1.000
_cell.length_b   1.000
_cell.length_c   1.000
_cell.angle_alpha   90.00
_cell.angle_beta   90.00
_cell.angle_gamma   90.00
#
_symmetry.space_group_name_H-M   'P 1'
#
loop_
_entity.id
_entity.type
_entity.pdbx_description
1 polymer ?
#
loop_
_entity_poly.entity_id
_entity_poly.type
_entity_poly.pdbx_seq_one_letter_code
_entity_poly.pdbx_strand_id
1 'polypeptide(L)'
;PILHYRAGSAQVEQLTLRQIPLAVQADYPFATHSIIAKPGDWFVLITDGLTEVFNDAGEEFDLSVMEEMLIQHHTADPETLYQAIMRAVRSHGRQQDDQTLMLIRCE
;
A
#
# COMPACT_ATOMS: atom_id res chain seq x y z
N PRO A 1 -0.01 -4.09 -5.17
CA PRO A 1 1.33 -4.38 -4.62
C PRO A 1 1.30 -4.23 -3.09
N ILE A 2 2.26 -4.79 -2.35
CA ILE A 2 2.46 -4.47 -0.92
C ILE A 2 3.62 -3.49 -0.83
N LEU A 3 3.44 -2.36 -0.17
CA LEU A 3 4.57 -1.45 0.11
C LEU A 3 5.26 -1.89 1.41
N HIS A 4 6.58 -2.03 1.39
CA HIS A 4 7.40 -2.35 2.55
C HIS A 4 8.37 -1.20 2.82
N TYR A 5 8.12 -0.41 3.86
CA TYR A 5 9.11 0.52 4.38
C TYR A 5 10.10 -0.21 5.28
N ARG A 6 11.39 -0.05 4.98
CA ARG A 6 12.51 -0.63 5.73
C ARG A 6 13.14 0.42 6.62
N ALA A 7 12.93 0.31 7.94
CA ALA A 7 13.42 1.29 8.90
C ALA A 7 14.95 1.42 8.90
N GLY A 8 15.66 0.30 8.71
CA GLY A 8 17.12 0.28 8.71
C GLY A 8 17.79 1.05 7.55
N SER A 9 17.08 1.30 6.46
CA SER A 9 17.58 2.04 5.29
C SER A 9 16.75 3.26 4.92
N ALA A 10 15.62 3.49 5.59
CA ALA A 10 14.63 4.52 5.25
C ALA A 10 14.21 4.48 3.77
N GLN A 11 13.96 3.27 3.25
CA GLN A 11 13.55 3.06 1.87
C GLN A 11 12.22 2.30 1.82
N VAL A 12 11.42 2.58 0.79
CA VAL A 12 10.21 1.82 0.49
C VAL A 12 10.47 0.92 -0.71
N GLU A 13 10.03 -0.33 -0.61
CA GLU A 13 10.09 -1.32 -1.68
C GLU A 13 8.67 -1.80 -2.01
N GLN A 14 8.36 -1.95 -3.29
CA GLN A 14 7.11 -2.56 -3.73
C GLN A 14 7.27 -4.07 -3.88
N LEU A 15 6.77 -4.82 -2.90
CA LEU A 15 6.72 -6.27 -2.95
C LEU A 15 5.54 -6.69 -3.83
N THR A 16 5.87 -7.27 -4.99
CA THR A 16 4.88 -7.71 -5.97
C THR A 16 5.14 -9.15 -6.37
N LEU A 17 4.11 -9.99 -6.26
CA LEU A 17 4.11 -11.35 -6.79
C LEU A 17 2.85 -11.51 -7.65
N ARG A 18 2.98 -11.21 -8.95
CA ARG A 18 1.85 -11.24 -9.89
C ARG A 18 1.37 -12.67 -10.10
N GLN A 19 0.09 -12.91 -9.80
CA GLN A 19 -0.57 -14.21 -9.92
C GLN A 19 -2.00 -14.00 -10.41
N ILE A 20 -2.63 -15.05 -10.89
CA ILE A 20 -4.03 -14.97 -11.34
C ILE A 20 -4.98 -14.84 -10.14
N PRO A 21 -6.18 -14.26 -10.33
CA PRO A 21 -7.21 -14.29 -9.30
C PRO A 21 -7.56 -15.71 -8.88
N LEU A 22 -8.04 -15.86 -7.64
CA LEU A 22 -8.51 -17.12 -7.12
C LEU A 22 -9.66 -17.67 -7.99
N ALA A 23 -9.79 -18.99 -8.04
CA ALA A 23 -10.84 -19.73 -8.76
C ALA A 23 -10.86 -19.59 -10.30
N VAL A 24 -9.86 -18.95 -10.92
CA VAL A 24 -9.74 -18.88 -12.39
C VAL A 24 -9.27 -20.20 -13.00
N GLN A 25 -8.36 -20.90 -12.31
CA GLN A 25 -7.84 -22.20 -12.75
C GLN A 25 -7.75 -23.14 -11.56
N ALA A 26 -8.28 -24.36 -11.71
CA ALA A 26 -8.12 -25.42 -10.73
C ALA A 26 -6.63 -25.82 -10.60
N ASP A 27 -6.20 -26.09 -9.37
CA ASP A 27 -4.83 -26.52 -9.05
C ASP A 27 -3.72 -25.57 -9.54
N TYR A 28 -4.01 -24.26 -9.66
CA TYR A 28 -2.98 -23.28 -9.98
C TYR A 28 -1.91 -23.24 -8.88
N PRO A 29 -0.61 -23.41 -9.21
CA PRO A 29 0.45 -23.47 -8.22
C PRO A 29 0.82 -22.06 -7.76
N PHE A 30 0.07 -21.51 -6.81
CA PHE A 30 0.34 -20.19 -6.26
C PHE A 30 1.75 -20.14 -5.64
N ALA A 31 2.52 -19.14 -6.04
CA ALA A 31 3.84 -18.87 -5.49
C ALA A 31 3.72 -18.12 -4.16
N THR A 32 4.68 -18.34 -3.27
CA THR A 32 4.82 -17.62 -2.01
C THR A 32 6.17 -16.93 -1.95
N HIS A 33 6.23 -15.83 -1.22
CA HIS A 33 7.46 -15.12 -0.94
C HIS A 33 7.52 -14.79 0.55
N SER A 34 8.69 -14.96 1.14
CA SER A 34 8.93 -14.72 2.56
C SER A 34 9.99 -13.64 2.72
N ILE A 35 9.75 -12.73 3.65
CA ILE A 35 10.64 -11.63 3.99
C ILE A 35 10.94 -11.63 5.49
N ILE A 36 12.06 -11.02 5.87
CA ILE A 36 12.39 -10.78 7.27
C ILE A 36 11.96 -9.35 7.60
N ALA A 37 10.92 -9.22 8.41
CA ALA A 37 10.52 -7.94 8.98
C ALA A 37 11.41 -7.58 10.19
N LYS A 38 11.76 -6.30 10.32
CA LYS A 38 12.52 -5.77 11.45
C LYS A 38 11.70 -4.76 12.25
N PRO A 39 12.02 -4.53 13.53
CA PRO A 39 11.41 -3.45 14.31
C PRO A 39 11.46 -2.11 13.56
N GLY A 40 10.33 -1.40 13.54
CA GLY A 40 10.14 -0.14 12.83
C GLY A 40 9.76 -0.27 11.34
N ASP A 41 9.86 -1.46 10.75
CA ASP A 41 9.39 -1.66 9.37
C ASP A 41 7.87 -1.48 9.29
N TRP A 42 7.40 -0.96 8.14
CA TRP A 42 5.97 -0.87 7.84
C TRP A 42 5.59 -1.69 6.62
N PHE A 43 4.40 -2.27 6.66
CA PHE A 43 3.73 -2.87 5.52
C PHE A 43 2.42 -2.16 5.24
N VAL A 44 2.20 -1.82 3.97
CA VAL A 44 0.96 -1.23 3.47
C VAL A 44 0.34 -2.16 2.45
N LEU A 45 -0.86 -2.64 2.74
CA LEU A 45 -1.65 -3.47 1.85
C LEU A 45 -2.90 -2.68 1.43
N ILE A 46 -3.20 -2.72 0.14
CA ILE A 46 -4.28 -1.94 -0.48
C ILE A 46 -5.07 -2.78 -1.47
N THR A 47 -6.32 -2.39 -1.69
CA THR A 47 -7.11 -2.79 -2.86
C THR A 47 -6.95 -1.77 -3.99
N ASP A 48 -7.28 -2.20 -5.21
CA ASP A 48 -7.28 -1.39 -6.43
C ASP A 48 -8.25 -0.21 -6.35
N GLY A 49 -9.41 -0.35 -5.69
CA GLY A 49 -10.34 0.78 -5.48
C GLY A 49 -9.74 2.00 -4.77
N LEU A 50 -8.56 1.86 -4.17
CA LEU A 50 -7.77 2.98 -3.64
C LEU A 50 -6.90 3.64 -4.72
N THR A 51 -6.19 2.86 -5.54
CA THR A 51 -5.35 3.39 -6.63
C THR A 51 -6.19 3.92 -7.80
N GLU A 52 -7.34 3.32 -8.05
CA GLU A 52 -8.29 3.73 -9.10
C GLU A 52 -9.17 4.94 -8.69
N VAL A 53 -8.67 5.79 -7.79
CA VAL A 53 -9.22 7.12 -7.60
C VAL A 53 -8.63 8.06 -8.65
N PHE A 54 -9.49 8.60 -9.50
CA PHE A 54 -9.08 9.50 -10.58
C PHE A 54 -9.29 10.97 -10.21
N ASN A 55 -8.33 11.82 -10.58
CA ASN A 55 -8.48 13.27 -10.53
C ASN A 55 -9.27 13.81 -11.73
N ASP A 56 -9.49 15.13 -11.80
CA ASP A 56 -10.22 15.78 -12.89
C ASP A 56 -9.54 15.65 -14.26
N ALA A 57 -8.23 15.35 -14.29
CA ALA A 57 -7.48 15.07 -15.51
C ALA A 57 -7.57 13.60 -15.95
N GLY A 58 -8.22 12.74 -15.16
CA GLY A 58 -8.33 11.31 -15.41
C GLY A 58 -7.08 10.51 -15.03
N GLU A 59 -6.26 11.02 -14.10
CA GLU A 59 -5.05 10.36 -13.61
C GLU A 59 -5.34 9.61 -12.30
N GLU A 60 -4.87 8.36 -12.21
CA GLU A 60 -4.96 7.51 -11.01
C GLU A 60 -4.17 8.08 -9.83
N PHE A 61 -4.49 7.63 -8.62
CA PHE A 61 -3.73 7.98 -7.43
C PHE A 61 -2.40 7.22 -7.40
N ASP A 62 -1.30 7.94 -7.59
CA ASP A 62 0.03 7.33 -7.65
C ASP A 62 0.50 6.83 -6.27
N LEU A 63 1.00 5.60 -6.24
CA LEU A 63 1.57 4.98 -5.04
C LEU A 63 2.84 5.67 -4.56
N SER A 64 3.57 6.37 -5.44
CA SER A 64 4.74 7.16 -5.05
C SER A 64 4.43 8.14 -3.91
N VAL A 65 3.22 8.72 -3.89
CA VAL A 65 2.75 9.61 -2.82
C VAL A 65 2.68 8.87 -1.48
N MET A 66 2.24 7.61 -1.47
CA MET A 66 2.24 6.77 -0.25
C MET A 66 3.64 6.42 0.21
N GLU A 67 4.55 6.12 -0.73
CA GLU A 67 5.95 5.85 -0.41
C GLU A 67 6.60 7.05 0.28
N GLU A 68 6.36 8.25 -0.22
CA GLU A 68 6.81 9.49 0.41
C GLU A 68 6.19 9.69 1.80
N MET A 69 4.88 9.46 1.95
CA MET A 69 4.20 9.55 3.24
C MET A 69 4.76 8.55 4.25
N LEU A 70 5.08 7.32 3.84
CA LEU A 70 5.74 6.33 4.71
C LEU A 70 7.09 6.85 5.21
N ILE A 71 7.92 7.41 4.33
CA ILE A 71 9.21 7.97 4.71
C ILE A 71 9.03 9.14 5.68
N GLN A 72 8.08 10.04 5.43
CA GLN A 72 7.83 11.23 6.24
C GLN A 72 7.22 10.90 7.62
N HIS A 73 6.38 9.86 7.70
CA HIS A 73 5.59 9.55 8.90
C HIS A 73 5.97 8.22 9.56
N HIS A 74 7.10 7.59 9.22
CA HIS A 74 7.49 6.27 9.76
C HIS A 74 7.56 6.18 11.30
N THR A 75 7.82 7.30 11.99
CA THR A 75 7.84 7.36 13.47
C THR A 75 6.50 7.70 14.10
N ALA A 76 5.50 8.06 13.30
CA ALA A 76 4.16 8.39 13.79
C ALA A 76 3.43 7.12 14.24
N ASP A 77 2.34 7.31 14.99
CA ASP A 77 1.40 6.22 15.26
C ASP A 77 0.63 5.84 13.97
N PRO A 78 0.12 4.60 13.87
CA PRO A 78 -0.61 4.14 12.69
C PRO A 78 -1.83 4.97 12.30
N GLU A 79 -2.55 5.55 13.27
CA GLU A 79 -3.73 6.37 12.98
C GLU A 79 -3.32 7.66 12.26
N THR A 80 -2.23 8.31 12.68
CA THR A 80 -1.70 9.50 12.01
C THR A 80 -1.35 9.23 10.54
N LEU A 81 -0.64 8.12 10.25
CA LEU A 81 -0.30 7.75 8.87
C LEU A 81 -1.56 7.39 8.06
N TYR A 82 -2.49 6.64 8.65
CA TYR A 82 -3.78 6.32 8.02
C TYR A 82 -4.54 7.58 7.59
N GLN A 83 -4.68 8.55 8.50
CA GLN A 83 -5.37 9.80 8.23
C GLN A 83 -4.68 10.64 7.16
N ALA A 84 -3.34 10.66 7.15
CA ALA A 84 -2.57 11.34 6.11
C ALA A 84 -2.84 10.73 4.73
N ILE A 85 -2.74 9.40 4.60
CA ILE A 85 -2.99 8.68 3.34
C ILE A 85 -4.43 8.90 2.86
N MET A 86 -5.42 8.65 3.72
CA MET A 86 -6.83 8.77 3.33
C MET A 86 -7.21 10.21 2.98
N ARG A 87 -6.58 11.21 3.61
CA ARG A 87 -6.77 12.62 3.21
C ARG A 87 -6.20 12.89 1.82
N ALA A 88 -5.01 12.38 1.51
CA ALA A 88 -4.41 12.53 0.19
C ALA A 88 -5.29 11.91 -0.90
N VAL A 89 -5.74 10.67 -0.71
CA VAL A 89 -6.63 9.95 -1.65
C VAL A 89 -7.93 10.73 -1.88
N ARG A 90 -8.61 11.16 -0.81
CA ARG A 90 -9.86 11.93 -0.91
C ARG A 90 -9.69 13.30 -1.56
N SER A 91 -8.50 13.88 -1.44
CA SER A 91 -8.18 15.17 -2.06
C SER A 91 -7.83 15.02 -3.54
N HIS A 92 -7.36 13.83 -3.95
CA HIS A 92 -7.04 13.53 -5.34
C HIS A 92 -8.30 13.35 -6.19
N GLY A 93 -9.30 12.63 -5.67
CA GLY A 93 -10.52 12.36 -6.42
C GLY A 93 -11.63 11.73 -5.59
N ARG A 94 -12.77 11.51 -6.24
CA ARG A 94 -13.90 10.81 -5.61
C ARG A 94 -13.67 9.30 -5.66
N GLN A 95 -14.02 8.63 -4.56
CA GLN A 95 -14.08 7.18 -4.50
C GLN A 95 -15.12 6.65 -5.50
N GLN A 96 -14.74 5.62 -6.26
CA GLN A 96 -15.59 4.96 -7.25
C GLN A 96 -15.77 3.45 -6.98
N ASP A 97 -14.89 2.86 -6.16
CA ASP A 97 -14.90 1.44 -5.79
C ASP A 97 -14.56 1.25 -4.30
N ASP A 98 -14.67 0.03 -3.79
CA ASP A 98 -14.40 -0.32 -2.40
C ASP A 98 -12.90 -0.16 -2.05
N GLN A 99 -12.65 0.58 -0.95
CA GLN A 99 -11.30 0.92 -0.51
C GLN A 99 -10.93 0.16 0.76
N THR A 100 -9.83 -0.58 0.68
CA THR A 100 -9.18 -1.16 1.85
C THR A 100 -7.75 -0.63 1.95
N LEU A 101 -7.38 -0.15 3.13
CA LEU A 101 -6.01 0.21 3.51
C LEU A 101 -5.69 -0.50 4.83
N MET A 102 -4.66 -1.32 4.82
CA MET A 102 -4.14 -1.98 6.01
C MET A 102 -2.70 -1.55 6.26
N LEU A 103 -2.46 -1.04 7.46
CA LEU A 103 -1.15 -0.62 7.93
C LEU A 103 -0.67 -1.56 9.03
N ILE A 104 0.55 -2.07 8.91
CA ILE A 104 1.18 -2.93 9.91
C ILE A 104 2.55 -2.32 10.21
N ARG A 105 2.80 -1.98 11.49
CA ARG A 105 4.13 -1.62 11.98
C ARG A 105 4.69 -2.78 12.79
N CYS A 106 5.92 -3.18 12.52
CA CYS A 106 6.63 -4.16 13.33
C CYS A 106 7.24 -3.49 14.56
N GLU A 107 7.02 -4.06 15.74
CA GLU A 107 7.58 -3.60 17.02
C GLU A 107 8.79 -4.46 17.43
#